data_AF-A0A0M6XUF5-F1
#
_entry.id   AF-A0A0M6XUF5-F1
#
_cell.length_a   1.000
_cell.length_b   1.000
_cell.length_c   1.000
_cell.angle_alpha   90.00
_cell.angle_beta   90.00
_cell.angle_gamma   90.00
#
_symmetry.space_group_name_H-M   'P 1'
#
loop_
_entity.id
_entity.type
_entity.pdbx_description
1 polymer ?
#
loop_
_entity_poly.entity_id
_entity_poly.type
_entity_poly.pdbx_seq_one_letter_code
_entity_poly.pdbx_strand_id
1 'polypeptide(L)'
;MTKLLHAALVAGLSLSLPAGPATADFTFKRSPAPQPGTTARIDIQVDEEAFRAQTAPRPLRPRLPQVAALSADTPAGPAKAATGQQDWFWTTVSPGIEPVAGRFLQAAELAARPPQGSGIAAPTLNQLQGIARVHGREILARSVGTRVSPALVLALISVESGGRVTAVSNKGATGLMQIIPATAERFGITDSNDPAQNIRAGVAYLDWLMGEFGNDPVLALAGYNAGEGAVHRNGGVPPYAETRAYVPKVMAAWNVARLMCRTPPQLPGDGCVFDPSLVDS
;
A
#
# COMPACT_ATOMS: atom_id res chain seq x y z
N MET A 1 -45.29 -13.79 65.06
CA MET A 1 -43.88 -14.20 65.00
C MET A 1 -43.80 -15.48 64.18
N THR A 2 -42.78 -15.59 63.30
CA THR A 2 -42.34 -16.80 62.56
C THR A 2 -43.26 -17.30 61.41
N LYS A 3 -43.11 -16.79 60.17
CA LYS A 3 -42.30 -17.29 59.02
C LYS A 3 -42.63 -18.71 58.53
N LEU A 4 -43.04 -18.84 57.24
CA LEU A 4 -42.48 -19.76 56.22
C LEU A 4 -43.35 -19.74 54.95
N LEU A 5 -42.93 -19.02 53.91
CA LEU A 5 -43.47 -19.13 52.55
C LEU A 5 -42.29 -19.38 51.60
N HIS A 6 -42.48 -20.38 50.75
CA HIS A 6 -41.50 -21.03 49.92
C HIS A 6 -41.02 -20.12 48.79
N ALA A 7 -39.69 -20.04 48.60
CA ALA A 7 -39.10 -19.51 47.37
C ALA A 7 -38.54 -20.69 46.56
N ALA A 8 -39.16 -20.96 45.40
CA ALA A 8 -38.66 -21.90 44.41
C ALA A 8 -37.53 -21.24 43.62
N LEU A 9 -36.35 -21.87 43.63
CA LEU A 9 -35.16 -21.45 42.89
C LEU A 9 -35.25 -22.01 41.46
N VAL A 10 -35.42 -21.15 40.45
CA VAL A 10 -35.24 -21.53 39.04
C VAL A 10 -33.78 -21.25 38.68
N ALA A 11 -33.03 -22.32 38.40
CA ALA A 11 -31.67 -22.25 37.92
C ALA A 11 -31.65 -21.89 36.43
N GLY A 12 -31.29 -20.64 36.10
CA GLY A 12 -30.94 -20.23 34.75
C GLY A 12 -29.42 -20.34 34.55
N LEU A 13 -28.98 -21.45 33.94
CA LEU A 13 -27.58 -21.66 33.57
C LEU A 13 -27.23 -20.74 32.38
N SER A 14 -26.57 -19.61 32.65
CA SER A 14 -25.99 -18.75 31.61
C SER A 14 -24.52 -19.14 31.44
N LEU A 15 -24.21 -19.87 30.36
CA LEU A 15 -22.83 -20.09 29.93
C LEU A 15 -22.29 -18.78 29.32
N SER A 16 -21.57 -18.00 30.13
CA SER A 16 -20.70 -16.92 29.64
C SER A 16 -19.38 -17.52 29.16
N LEU A 17 -19.08 -17.38 27.86
CA LEU A 17 -17.75 -17.58 27.31
C LEU A 17 -16.78 -16.53 27.91
N PRO A 18 -15.56 -16.88 28.32
CA PRO A 18 -14.61 -15.88 28.82
C PRO A 18 -14.08 -15.03 27.65
N ALA A 19 -14.31 -13.72 27.73
CA ALA A 19 -13.56 -12.75 26.95
C ALA A 19 -12.08 -12.79 27.39
N GLY A 20 -11.17 -13.01 26.44
CA GLY A 20 -9.73 -12.94 26.70
C GLY A 20 -9.30 -11.53 27.14
N PRO A 21 -8.24 -11.40 27.96
CA PRO A 21 -7.86 -10.10 28.53
C PRO A 21 -7.20 -9.23 27.44
N ALA A 22 -7.89 -8.18 27.04
CA ALA A 22 -7.33 -7.07 26.27
C ALA A 22 -7.33 -5.81 27.13
N THR A 23 -6.43 -5.72 28.10
CA THR A 23 -5.94 -4.47 28.68
C THR A 23 -4.56 -4.73 29.28
N ALA A 24 -3.50 -4.33 28.59
CA ALA A 24 -2.25 -4.04 29.29
C ALA A 24 -2.48 -2.77 30.11
N ASP A 25 -2.29 -2.85 31.42
CA ASP A 25 -2.44 -1.70 32.33
C ASP A 25 -1.39 -0.63 32.00
N PHE A 26 -1.78 0.38 31.23
CA PHE A 26 -0.98 1.59 31.04
C PHE A 26 -1.25 2.57 32.17
N THR A 27 -0.24 2.78 33.03
CA THR A 27 -0.30 3.82 34.07
C THR A 27 0.59 5.00 33.68
N PHE A 28 0.01 6.19 33.56
CA PHE A 28 0.76 7.43 33.33
C PHE A 28 1.21 8.02 34.67
N LYS A 29 2.52 8.02 34.94
CA LYS A 29 3.11 8.84 36.02
C LYS A 29 3.38 10.25 35.49
N ARG A 30 2.67 11.27 35.99
CA ARG A 30 3.04 12.67 35.75
C ARG A 30 4.22 13.02 36.66
N SER A 31 5.36 13.35 36.06
CA SER A 31 6.46 13.97 36.79
C SER A 31 6.29 15.49 36.77
N PRO A 32 6.41 16.20 37.91
CA PRO A 32 6.38 17.65 37.93
C PRO A 32 7.56 18.23 37.14
N ALA A 33 7.36 19.42 36.56
CA ALA A 33 8.40 20.13 35.82
C ALA A 33 9.56 20.55 36.75
N PRO A 34 10.82 20.53 36.29
CA PRO A 34 11.96 21.00 37.09
C PRO A 34 11.83 22.49 37.41
N GLN A 35 12.32 22.91 38.59
CA GLN A 35 12.30 24.32 38.96
C GLN A 35 13.30 25.15 38.15
N PRO A 36 13.09 26.47 37.96
CA PRO A 36 14.04 27.33 37.28
C PRO A 36 15.41 27.30 37.99
N GLY A 37 16.47 26.91 37.28
CA GLY A 37 17.84 26.84 37.80
C GLY A 37 18.38 25.42 38.04
N THR A 38 17.57 24.36 37.88
CA THR A 38 18.07 22.98 37.94
C THR A 38 18.83 22.59 36.65
N THR A 39 20.08 22.13 36.77
CA THR A 39 20.91 21.62 35.65
C THR A 39 20.75 20.12 35.39
N ALA A 40 19.81 19.45 36.08
CA ALA A 40 19.52 18.04 35.87
C ALA A 40 18.92 17.84 34.48
N ARG A 41 19.75 17.35 33.55
CA ARG A 41 19.27 16.83 32.26
C ARG A 41 18.43 15.58 32.53
N ILE A 42 17.35 15.43 31.78
CA ILE A 42 16.59 14.18 31.78
C ILE A 42 17.52 13.12 31.20
N ASP A 43 18.11 12.29 32.05
CA ASP A 43 18.84 11.11 31.60
C ASP A 43 17.81 10.14 31.02
N ILE A 44 17.67 10.16 29.69
CA ILE A 44 16.90 9.16 28.97
C ILE A 44 17.72 7.88 29.04
N GLN A 45 17.47 7.07 30.07
CA GLN A 45 17.93 5.68 30.09
C GLN A 45 17.09 4.90 29.09
N VAL A 46 17.54 4.90 27.83
CA VAL A 46 17.04 3.94 26.85
C VAL A 46 17.59 2.59 27.28
N ASP A 47 16.71 1.71 27.72
CA ASP A 47 17.04 0.31 27.95
C ASP A 47 17.64 -0.26 26.66
N GLU A 48 18.91 -0.63 26.72
CA GLU A 48 19.68 -1.07 25.57
C GLU A 48 19.13 -2.38 24.99
N GLU A 49 18.51 -3.22 25.82
CA GLU A 49 17.82 -4.43 25.39
C GLU A 49 16.53 -4.09 24.64
N ALA A 50 15.75 -3.12 25.13
CA ALA A 50 14.56 -2.63 24.44
C ALA A 50 14.89 -1.96 23.10
N PHE A 51 15.99 -1.19 23.03
CA PHE A 51 16.48 -0.59 21.80
C PHE A 51 16.96 -1.65 20.81
N ARG A 52 17.74 -2.65 21.27
CA ARG A 52 18.18 -3.77 20.42
C ARG A 52 17.02 -4.63 19.94
N ALA A 53 15.97 -4.83 20.74
CA ALA A 53 14.78 -5.56 20.33
C ALA A 53 13.98 -4.84 19.23
N GLN A 54 13.94 -3.50 19.28
CA GLN A 54 13.27 -2.67 18.26
C GLN A 54 14.11 -2.46 17.00
N THR A 55 15.44 -2.47 17.13
CA THR A 55 16.40 -2.31 16.02
C THR A 55 16.92 -3.64 15.48
N ALA A 56 16.50 -4.76 16.05
CA ALA A 56 16.89 -6.09 15.61
C ALA A 56 16.49 -6.28 14.13
N PRO A 57 17.36 -6.85 13.30
CA PRO A 57 17.00 -7.23 11.94
C PRO A 57 15.76 -8.11 11.99
N ARG A 58 14.72 -7.69 11.28
CA ARG A 58 13.48 -8.48 11.16
C ARG A 58 13.87 -9.90 10.72
N PRO A 59 13.39 -10.96 11.39
CA PRO A 59 13.81 -12.32 11.07
C PRO A 59 13.60 -12.56 9.57
N LEU A 60 14.59 -13.19 8.93
CA LEU A 60 14.51 -13.57 7.52
C LEU A 60 13.21 -14.34 7.34
N ARG A 61 12.31 -13.81 6.50
CA ARG A 61 11.05 -14.49 6.22
C ARG A 61 11.36 -15.87 5.62
N PRO A 62 10.62 -16.91 6.00
CA PRO A 62 10.73 -18.21 5.36
C PRO A 62 10.66 -18.04 3.85
N ARG A 63 11.61 -18.63 3.12
CA ARG A 63 11.60 -18.65 1.67
C ARG A 63 10.33 -19.39 1.24
N LEU A 64 9.37 -18.64 0.71
CA LEU A 64 8.14 -19.22 0.19
C LEU A 64 8.47 -20.10 -1.03
N PRO A 65 7.73 -21.21 -1.22
CA PRO A 65 7.91 -22.04 -2.41
C PRO A 65 7.73 -21.19 -3.67
N GLN A 66 8.67 -21.31 -4.60
CA GLN A 66 8.56 -20.69 -5.92
C GLN A 66 7.33 -21.25 -6.61
N VAL A 67 6.34 -20.39 -6.87
CA VAL A 67 5.25 -20.74 -7.78
C VAL A 67 5.84 -20.84 -9.18
N ALA A 68 5.67 -22.01 -9.80
CA ALA A 68 6.06 -22.23 -11.18
C ALA A 68 5.38 -21.17 -12.05
N ALA A 69 6.20 -20.38 -12.75
CA ALA A 69 5.71 -19.48 -13.78
C ALA A 69 4.82 -20.28 -14.73
N LEU A 70 3.62 -19.77 -15.02
CA LEU A 70 2.89 -20.22 -16.19
C LEU A 70 3.80 -19.97 -17.39
N SER A 71 4.24 -21.07 -18.01
CA SER A 71 5.24 -21.11 -19.06
C SER A 71 4.84 -20.21 -20.22
N ALA A 72 5.67 -19.22 -20.52
CA ALA A 72 5.75 -18.63 -21.84
C ALA A 72 7.10 -19.07 -22.43
N ASP A 73 7.04 -20.02 -23.36
CA ASP A 73 8.21 -20.49 -24.11
C ASP A 73 8.93 -19.32 -24.79
N THR A 74 10.26 -19.38 -24.76
CA THR A 74 11.19 -18.37 -25.30
C THR A 74 11.80 -18.88 -26.61
N PRO A 75 12.23 -17.99 -27.52
CA PRO A 75 13.69 -17.88 -27.67
C PRO A 75 14.19 -16.44 -27.56
N ALA A 76 15.36 -16.33 -26.94
CA ALA A 76 16.10 -15.11 -26.73
C ALA A 76 16.66 -14.60 -28.07
N GLY A 77 16.32 -13.37 -28.40
CA GLY A 77 16.96 -12.51 -29.40
C GLY A 77 16.89 -11.07 -28.87
N PRO A 78 17.72 -10.13 -29.35
CA PRO A 78 17.74 -8.77 -28.83
C PRO A 78 16.35 -8.17 -29.05
N ALA A 79 15.61 -7.96 -27.95
CA ALA A 79 14.27 -7.42 -28.00
C ALA A 79 14.34 -6.00 -28.57
N LYS A 80 13.92 -5.83 -29.83
CA LYS A 80 13.57 -4.52 -30.36
C LYS A 80 12.47 -3.97 -29.46
N ALA A 81 12.76 -2.87 -28.76
CA ALA A 81 11.81 -2.18 -27.91
C ALA A 81 10.55 -1.86 -28.75
N ALA A 82 9.41 -2.40 -28.33
CA ALA A 82 8.13 -1.98 -28.89
C ALA A 82 7.97 -0.49 -28.58
N THR A 83 7.91 0.34 -29.63
CA THR A 83 7.90 1.79 -29.47
C THR A 83 6.52 2.25 -29.03
N GLY A 84 6.34 2.47 -27.73
CA GLY A 84 5.10 2.96 -27.15
C GLY A 84 5.03 4.49 -27.19
N GLN A 85 3.81 5.04 -27.16
CA GLN A 85 3.57 6.49 -27.05
C GLN A 85 4.21 7.11 -25.79
N GLN A 86 4.62 6.28 -24.82
CA GLN A 86 5.30 6.65 -23.57
C GLN A 86 6.81 6.38 -23.57
N ASP A 87 7.44 6.05 -24.71
CA ASP A 87 8.90 5.77 -24.76
C ASP A 87 9.76 6.93 -24.25
N TRP A 88 9.34 8.16 -24.50
CA TRP A 88 10.00 9.38 -24.04
C TRP A 88 10.20 9.41 -22.51
N PHE A 89 9.35 8.73 -21.75
CA PHE A 89 9.49 8.63 -20.30
C PHE A 89 10.71 7.78 -19.92
N TRP A 90 10.89 6.66 -20.64
CA TRP A 90 11.94 5.67 -20.39
C TRP A 90 13.29 6.05 -21.00
N THR A 91 13.37 7.12 -21.79
CA THR A 91 14.67 7.72 -22.18
C THR A 91 15.32 8.48 -21.04
N THR A 92 14.53 8.90 -20.05
CA THR A 92 15.00 9.70 -18.90
C THR A 92 14.98 8.88 -17.60
N VAL A 93 13.91 8.12 -17.36
CA VAL A 93 13.79 7.23 -16.19
C VAL A 93 14.40 5.88 -16.52
N SER A 94 15.45 5.50 -15.78
CA SER A 94 16.06 4.18 -15.95
C SER A 94 15.04 3.07 -15.68
N PRO A 95 14.84 2.12 -16.62
CA PRO A 95 14.01 0.95 -16.38
C PRO A 95 14.76 -0.16 -15.65
N GLY A 96 16.09 -0.06 -15.47
CA GLY A 96 16.92 -1.15 -14.94
C GLY A 96 16.66 -1.46 -13.46
N ILE A 97 16.95 -2.68 -13.05
CA ILE A 97 16.77 -3.12 -11.65
C ILE A 97 17.78 -2.49 -10.69
N GLU A 98 18.91 -2.00 -11.20
CA GLU A 98 19.96 -1.39 -10.39
C GLU A 98 19.42 -0.19 -9.58
N PRO A 99 19.83 -0.03 -8.31
CA PRO A 99 19.40 1.10 -7.50
C PRO A 99 19.79 2.43 -8.16
N VAL A 100 18.80 3.31 -8.36
CA VAL A 100 19.03 4.67 -8.87
C VAL A 100 18.42 5.67 -7.92
N ALA A 101 19.27 6.50 -7.32
CA ALA A 101 18.85 7.56 -6.41
C ALA A 101 17.88 8.52 -7.12
N GLY A 102 16.76 8.84 -6.48
CA GLY A 102 15.79 9.81 -6.99
C GLY A 102 14.97 9.35 -8.18
N ARG A 103 15.07 8.08 -8.63
CA ARG A 103 14.28 7.54 -9.76
C ARG A 103 12.80 7.86 -9.65
N PHE A 104 12.23 7.68 -8.46
CA PHE A 104 10.82 8.00 -8.20
C PHE A 104 10.51 9.48 -8.40
N LEU A 105 11.33 10.39 -7.84
CA LEU A 105 11.10 11.83 -7.96
C LEU A 105 11.22 12.30 -9.42
N GLN A 106 12.19 11.76 -10.16
CA GLN A 106 12.35 12.00 -11.58
C GLN A 106 11.12 11.50 -12.38
N ALA A 107 10.66 10.28 -12.09
CA ALA A 107 9.47 9.71 -12.69
C ALA A 107 8.21 10.54 -12.39
N ALA A 108 8.03 10.97 -11.15
CA ALA A 108 6.90 11.80 -10.74
C ALA A 108 6.93 13.18 -11.42
N GLU A 109 8.09 13.85 -11.50
CA GLU A 109 8.20 15.16 -12.16
C GLU A 109 7.86 15.07 -13.66
N LEU A 110 8.39 14.06 -14.36
CA LEU A 110 8.06 13.85 -15.78
C LEU A 110 6.57 13.54 -15.98
N ALA A 111 5.98 12.73 -15.11
CA ALA A 111 4.57 12.39 -15.18
C ALA A 111 3.64 13.54 -14.77
N ALA A 112 4.13 14.56 -14.06
CA ALA A 112 3.36 15.76 -13.73
C ALA A 112 3.16 16.67 -14.94
N ARG A 113 4.09 16.64 -15.90
CA ARG A 113 4.08 17.50 -17.09
C ARG A 113 4.41 16.68 -18.35
N PRO A 114 3.56 15.70 -18.70
CA PRO A 114 3.84 14.85 -19.84
C PRO A 114 3.72 15.67 -21.15
N PRO A 115 4.54 15.39 -22.18
CA PRO A 115 4.43 16.05 -23.48
C PRO A 115 3.03 15.94 -24.07
N GLN A 116 2.63 16.95 -24.84
CA GLN A 116 1.35 16.94 -25.54
C GLN A 116 1.28 15.72 -26.48
N GLY A 117 0.16 14.99 -26.44
CA GLY A 117 -0.01 13.79 -27.27
C GLY A 117 0.72 12.54 -26.75
N SER A 118 1.26 12.54 -25.53
CA SER A 118 1.88 11.37 -24.89
C SER A 118 0.89 10.27 -24.42
N GLY A 119 -0.41 10.56 -24.44
CA GLY A 119 -1.45 9.61 -24.00
C GLY A 119 -1.53 9.37 -22.49
N ILE A 120 -0.72 10.08 -21.68
CA ILE A 120 -0.87 10.09 -20.22
C ILE A 120 -1.92 11.14 -19.87
N ALA A 121 -3.00 10.70 -19.23
CA ALA A 121 -4.00 11.55 -18.63
C ALA A 121 -4.10 11.22 -17.14
N ALA A 122 -3.89 12.22 -16.29
CA ALA A 122 -4.13 12.07 -14.87
C ALA A 122 -5.64 12.03 -14.58
N PRO A 123 -6.09 11.30 -13.55
CA PRO A 123 -7.46 11.39 -13.06
C PRO A 123 -7.77 12.83 -12.63
N THR A 124 -9.03 13.23 -12.78
CA THR A 124 -9.48 14.54 -12.30
C THR A 124 -9.50 14.56 -10.78
N LEU A 125 -9.36 15.75 -10.18
CA LEU A 125 -9.51 15.91 -8.74
C LEU A 125 -10.87 15.35 -8.27
N ASN A 126 -11.97 15.70 -8.95
CA ASN A 126 -13.31 15.20 -8.63
C ASN A 126 -13.42 13.67 -8.62
N GLN A 127 -12.77 12.99 -9.57
CA GLN A 127 -12.71 11.53 -9.59
C GLN A 127 -12.01 10.99 -8.33
N LEU A 128 -10.84 11.54 -7.98
CA LEU A 128 -10.10 11.10 -6.80
C LEU A 128 -10.85 11.42 -5.50
N GLN A 129 -11.53 12.57 -5.42
CA GLN A 129 -12.40 12.94 -4.29
C GLN A 129 -13.54 11.92 -4.13
N GLY A 130 -14.19 11.52 -5.23
CA GLY A 130 -15.22 10.50 -5.21
C GLY A 130 -14.73 9.15 -4.67
N ILE A 131 -13.56 8.69 -5.11
CA ILE A 131 -12.95 7.45 -4.60
C ILE A 131 -12.60 7.60 -3.12
N ALA A 132 -11.97 8.71 -2.72
CA ALA A 132 -11.56 8.97 -1.35
C ALA A 132 -12.75 9.08 -0.39
N ARG A 133 -13.89 9.63 -0.83
CA ARG A 133 -15.10 9.72 -0.01
C ARG A 133 -15.65 8.36 0.37
N VAL A 134 -15.66 7.43 -0.58
CA VAL A 134 -16.22 6.09 -0.37
C VAL A 134 -15.22 5.17 0.32
N HIS A 135 -13.95 5.22 -0.09
CA HIS A 135 -12.94 4.21 0.29
C HIS A 135 -11.79 4.77 1.14
N GLY A 136 -11.72 6.08 1.39
CA GLY A 136 -10.59 6.74 2.04
C GLY A 136 -10.28 6.21 3.45
N ARG A 137 -11.30 5.84 4.22
CA ARG A 137 -11.11 5.22 5.55
C ARG A 137 -10.38 3.89 5.46
N GLU A 138 -10.76 3.05 4.49
CA GLU A 138 -10.13 1.75 4.28
C GLU A 138 -8.73 1.90 3.69
N ILE A 139 -8.56 2.79 2.71
CA ILE A 139 -7.24 3.16 2.15
C ILE A 139 -6.28 3.58 3.26
N LEU A 140 -6.72 4.49 4.14
CA LEU A 140 -5.92 4.94 5.28
C LEU A 140 -5.61 3.76 6.21
N ALA A 141 -6.62 3.03 6.67
CA ALA A 141 -6.45 1.94 7.62
C ALA A 141 -5.49 0.85 7.13
N ARG A 142 -5.49 0.54 5.82
CA ARG A 142 -4.63 -0.51 5.26
C ARG A 142 -3.22 -0.04 4.91
N SER A 143 -3.02 1.26 4.76
CA SER A 143 -1.71 1.84 4.50
C SER A 143 -0.86 2.00 5.78
N VAL A 144 -1.48 2.05 6.96
CA VAL A 144 -0.76 2.22 8.24
C VAL A 144 0.23 1.07 8.48
N GLY A 145 1.47 1.42 8.81
CA GLY A 145 2.54 0.45 9.10
C GLY A 145 3.13 -0.23 7.84
N THR A 146 2.75 0.23 6.65
CA THR A 146 3.29 -0.23 5.36
C THR A 146 4.23 0.81 4.75
N ARG A 147 4.90 0.44 3.67
CA ARG A 147 5.73 1.33 2.84
C ARG A 147 4.93 2.02 1.72
N VAL A 148 3.61 1.93 1.78
CA VAL A 148 2.68 2.46 0.77
C VAL A 148 1.81 3.54 1.41
N SER A 149 1.87 4.76 0.87
CA SER A 149 1.05 5.87 1.35
C SER A 149 -0.40 5.79 0.87
N PRO A 150 -1.36 6.35 1.63
CA PRO A 150 -2.74 6.51 1.17
C PRO A 150 -2.87 7.19 -0.21
N ALA A 151 -2.00 8.17 -0.51
CA ALA A 151 -1.97 8.83 -1.81
C ALA A 151 -1.59 7.87 -2.95
N LEU A 152 -0.60 6.99 -2.73
CA LEU A 152 -0.22 5.97 -3.73
C LEU A 152 -1.32 4.94 -3.93
N VAL A 153 -1.99 4.49 -2.86
CA VAL A 153 -3.12 3.56 -2.98
C VAL A 153 -4.28 4.18 -3.76
N LEU A 154 -4.64 5.43 -3.45
CA LEU A 154 -5.68 6.16 -4.16
C LEU A 154 -5.36 6.32 -5.65
N ALA A 155 -4.11 6.67 -5.96
CA ALA A 155 -3.62 6.74 -7.33
C ALA A 155 -3.74 5.40 -8.06
N LEU A 156 -3.31 4.30 -7.43
CA LEU A 156 -3.41 2.95 -7.98
C LEU A 156 -4.86 2.58 -8.29
N ILE A 157 -5.78 2.75 -7.33
CA ILE A 157 -7.22 2.45 -7.50
C ILE A 157 -7.80 3.22 -8.69
N SER A 158 -7.42 4.49 -8.84
CA SER A 158 -7.92 5.32 -9.95
C SER A 158 -7.49 4.81 -11.33
N VAL A 159 -6.29 4.23 -11.44
CA VAL A 159 -5.75 3.67 -12.68
C VAL A 159 -6.29 2.27 -12.93
N GLU A 160 -6.42 1.44 -11.89
CA GLU A 160 -6.81 0.04 -11.99
C GLU A 160 -8.30 -0.13 -12.33
N SER A 161 -9.17 0.55 -11.59
CA SER A 161 -10.63 0.35 -11.70
C SER A 161 -11.41 1.63 -11.94
N GLY A 162 -10.77 2.79 -11.73
CA GLY A 162 -11.46 4.08 -11.63
C GLY A 162 -12.36 4.19 -10.40
N GLY A 163 -12.16 3.35 -9.37
CA GLY A 163 -13.02 3.28 -8.19
C GLY A 163 -14.19 2.29 -8.29
N ARG A 164 -14.24 1.45 -9.33
CA ARG A 164 -15.33 0.48 -9.52
C ARG A 164 -15.05 -0.82 -8.77
N VAL A 165 -15.86 -1.11 -7.75
CA VAL A 165 -15.73 -2.32 -6.91
C VAL A 165 -16.04 -3.62 -7.67
N THR A 166 -16.80 -3.56 -8.76
CA THR A 166 -17.16 -4.70 -9.61
C THR A 166 -16.34 -4.79 -10.90
N ALA A 167 -15.23 -4.05 -11.01
CA ALA A 167 -14.39 -4.08 -12.20
C ALA A 167 -13.78 -5.48 -12.40
N VAL A 168 -13.92 -6.03 -13.61
CA VAL A 168 -13.29 -7.29 -14.02
C VAL A 168 -12.52 -7.05 -15.31
N SER A 169 -11.24 -7.43 -15.35
CA SER A 169 -10.44 -7.38 -16.57
C SER A 169 -10.56 -8.66 -17.39
N ASN A 170 -10.15 -8.60 -18.65
CA ASN A 170 -10.07 -9.78 -19.53
C ASN A 170 -9.12 -10.87 -18.99
N LYS A 171 -8.20 -10.52 -18.09
CA LYS A 171 -7.24 -11.42 -17.45
C LYS A 171 -7.77 -11.98 -16.12
N GLY A 172 -9.01 -11.68 -15.74
CA GLY A 172 -9.63 -12.14 -14.50
C GLY A 172 -9.19 -11.35 -13.25
N ALA A 173 -8.57 -10.19 -13.41
CA ALA A 173 -8.29 -9.28 -12.31
C ALA A 173 -9.59 -8.62 -11.83
N THR A 174 -9.78 -8.47 -10.52
CA THR A 174 -11.08 -8.09 -9.94
C THR A 174 -11.00 -6.96 -8.91
N GLY A 175 -12.05 -6.15 -8.87
CA GLY A 175 -12.29 -5.12 -7.86
C GLY A 175 -11.42 -3.88 -7.97
N LEU A 176 -11.37 -3.11 -6.87
CA LEU A 176 -10.78 -1.77 -6.82
C LEU A 176 -9.32 -1.69 -7.25
N MET A 177 -8.51 -2.65 -6.79
CA MET A 177 -7.07 -2.73 -7.02
C MET A 177 -6.70 -3.84 -8.03
N GLN A 178 -7.70 -4.34 -8.77
CA GLN A 178 -7.55 -5.35 -9.83
C GLN A 178 -6.68 -6.54 -9.39
N ILE A 179 -7.13 -7.24 -8.36
CA ILE A 179 -6.40 -8.41 -7.83
C ILE A 179 -6.68 -9.63 -8.71
N ILE A 180 -5.62 -10.28 -9.18
CA ILE A 180 -5.69 -11.56 -9.90
C ILE A 180 -5.85 -12.75 -8.95
N PRO A 181 -6.39 -13.90 -9.39
CA PRO A 181 -6.67 -15.04 -8.52
C PRO A 181 -5.48 -15.57 -7.70
N ALA A 182 -4.28 -15.66 -8.31
CA ALA A 182 -3.08 -16.12 -7.61
C ALA A 182 -2.69 -15.17 -6.45
N THR A 183 -2.86 -13.86 -6.63
CA THR A 183 -2.63 -12.86 -5.58
C THR A 183 -3.74 -12.94 -4.52
N ALA A 184 -4.99 -13.14 -4.93
CA ALA A 184 -6.11 -13.32 -4.00
C ALA A 184 -5.88 -14.51 -3.05
N GLU A 185 -5.42 -15.64 -3.57
CA GLU A 185 -5.04 -16.81 -2.79
C GLU A 185 -3.88 -16.50 -1.82
N ARG A 186 -2.81 -15.89 -2.34
CA ARG A 186 -1.62 -15.54 -1.55
C ARG A 186 -1.92 -14.62 -0.37
N PHE A 187 -2.89 -13.73 -0.51
CA PHE A 187 -3.24 -12.71 0.51
C PHE A 187 -4.58 -13.00 1.20
N GLY A 188 -5.14 -14.19 1.05
CA GLY A 188 -6.30 -14.67 1.81
C GLY A 188 -7.58 -13.89 1.55
N ILE A 189 -7.83 -13.51 0.30
CA ILE A 189 -9.12 -12.94 -0.12
C ILE A 189 -10.14 -14.06 -0.25
N THR A 190 -11.28 -13.91 0.43
CA THR A 190 -12.44 -14.82 0.27
C THR A 190 -13.52 -14.25 -0.63
N ASP A 191 -13.59 -12.92 -0.76
CA ASP A 191 -14.47 -12.21 -1.70
C ASP A 191 -13.72 -11.04 -2.33
N SER A 192 -13.41 -11.12 -3.62
CA SER A 192 -12.69 -10.06 -4.34
C SER A 192 -13.54 -8.82 -4.64
N ASN A 193 -14.87 -8.91 -4.53
CA ASN A 193 -15.79 -7.79 -4.69
C ASN A 193 -15.98 -7.01 -3.39
N ASP A 194 -15.59 -7.57 -2.23
CA ASP A 194 -15.53 -6.85 -0.96
C ASP A 194 -14.43 -5.78 -1.04
N PRO A 195 -14.77 -4.48 -1.00
CA PRO A 195 -13.79 -3.40 -1.12
C PRO A 195 -12.70 -3.44 -0.05
N ALA A 196 -13.04 -3.85 1.18
CA ALA A 196 -12.10 -3.91 2.29
C ALA A 196 -11.10 -5.06 2.11
N GLN A 197 -11.56 -6.22 1.65
CA GLN A 197 -10.66 -7.33 1.31
C GLN A 197 -9.77 -6.99 0.11
N ASN A 198 -10.34 -6.39 -0.93
CA ASN A 198 -9.62 -6.03 -2.14
C ASN A 198 -8.52 -4.99 -1.86
N ILE A 199 -8.83 -3.93 -1.11
CA ILE A 199 -7.85 -2.91 -0.70
C ILE A 199 -6.78 -3.51 0.19
N ARG A 200 -7.15 -4.34 1.18
CA ARG A 200 -6.17 -5.03 2.04
C ARG A 200 -5.13 -5.80 1.24
N ALA A 201 -5.59 -6.63 0.31
CA ALA A 201 -4.71 -7.50 -0.45
C ALA A 201 -3.87 -6.70 -1.44
N GLY A 202 -4.44 -5.70 -2.12
CA GLY A 202 -3.69 -4.83 -3.02
C GLY A 202 -2.60 -4.04 -2.28
N VAL A 203 -2.91 -3.48 -1.11
CA VAL A 203 -1.91 -2.79 -0.29
C VAL A 203 -0.84 -3.76 0.22
N ALA A 204 -1.23 -4.94 0.70
CA ALA A 204 -0.26 -5.95 1.16
C ALA A 204 0.65 -6.44 0.03
N TYR A 205 0.11 -6.60 -1.18
CA TYR A 205 0.88 -6.99 -2.35
C TYR A 205 1.84 -5.89 -2.79
N LEU A 206 1.37 -4.64 -2.88
CA LEU A 206 2.21 -3.50 -3.23
C LEU A 206 3.29 -3.25 -2.17
N ASP A 207 2.98 -3.37 -0.88
CA ASP A 207 3.98 -3.32 0.18
C ASP A 207 5.02 -4.43 -0.01
N TRP A 208 4.59 -5.66 -0.25
CA TRP A 208 5.54 -6.75 -0.51
C TRP A 208 6.46 -6.46 -1.71
N LEU A 209 5.92 -5.96 -2.83
CA LEU A 209 6.68 -5.56 -4.02
C LEU A 209 7.66 -4.42 -3.74
N MET A 210 7.24 -3.42 -2.97
CA MET A 210 8.16 -2.37 -2.50
C MET A 210 9.36 -2.98 -1.77
N GLY A 211 9.20 -4.13 -1.10
CA GLY A 211 10.26 -4.73 -0.28
C GLY A 211 11.19 -5.57 -1.14
N GLU A 212 10.58 -6.30 -2.07
CA GLU A 212 11.25 -7.08 -3.10
C GLU A 212 12.20 -6.22 -3.95
N PHE A 213 11.79 -4.99 -4.29
CA PHE A 213 12.55 -4.08 -5.14
C PHE A 213 13.24 -2.95 -4.39
N GLY A 214 13.66 -3.18 -3.14
CA GLY A 214 14.54 -2.24 -2.41
C GLY A 214 13.93 -0.86 -2.17
N ASN A 215 12.61 -0.80 -1.98
CA ASN A 215 11.79 0.41 -1.88
C ASN A 215 11.78 1.29 -3.14
N ASP A 216 12.05 0.71 -4.32
CA ASP A 216 11.89 1.38 -5.61
C ASP A 216 10.42 1.29 -6.10
N PRO A 217 9.67 2.41 -6.10
CA PRO A 217 8.27 2.42 -6.49
C PRO A 217 8.07 2.19 -7.99
N VAL A 218 9.05 2.55 -8.84
CA VAL A 218 8.96 2.31 -10.29
C VAL A 218 8.96 0.81 -10.58
N LEU A 219 9.86 0.08 -9.93
CA LEU A 219 9.95 -1.37 -10.05
C LEU A 219 8.77 -2.07 -9.36
N ALA A 220 8.35 -1.59 -8.19
CA ALA A 220 7.17 -2.14 -7.50
C ALA A 220 5.90 -2.01 -8.34
N LEU A 221 5.66 -0.85 -8.96
CA LEU A 221 4.52 -0.65 -9.86
C LEU A 221 4.61 -1.51 -11.13
N ALA A 222 5.81 -1.67 -11.69
CA ALA A 222 6.02 -2.60 -12.80
C ALA A 222 5.70 -4.05 -12.40
N GLY A 223 6.14 -4.47 -11.21
CA GLY A 223 5.83 -5.79 -10.66
C GLY A 223 4.35 -5.96 -10.30
N TYR A 224 3.67 -4.89 -9.90
CA TYR A 224 2.23 -4.93 -9.63
C TYR A 224 1.45 -5.27 -10.91
N ASN A 225 1.80 -4.64 -12.04
CA ASN A 225 1.13 -4.85 -13.32
C ASN A 225 1.60 -6.11 -14.07
N ALA A 226 2.91 -6.39 -14.09
CA ALA A 226 3.50 -7.46 -14.90
C ALA A 226 3.86 -8.74 -14.12
N GLY A 227 3.79 -8.69 -12.79
CA GLY A 227 4.36 -9.69 -11.88
C GLY A 227 5.85 -9.48 -11.61
N GLU A 228 6.28 -9.76 -10.38
CA GLU A 228 7.67 -9.63 -9.94
C GLU A 228 8.64 -10.47 -10.79
N GLY A 229 8.19 -11.64 -11.23
CA GLY A 229 9.02 -12.56 -12.01
C GLY A 229 9.36 -11.98 -13.38
N ALA A 230 8.46 -11.18 -13.97
CA ALA A 230 8.74 -10.49 -15.22
C ALA A 230 9.79 -9.40 -15.03
N VAL A 231 9.74 -8.66 -13.91
CA VAL A 231 10.75 -7.65 -13.58
C VAL A 231 12.13 -8.29 -13.42
N HIS A 232 12.23 -9.37 -12.64
CA HIS A 232 13.48 -10.11 -12.45
C HIS A 232 14.05 -10.67 -13.75
N ARG A 233 13.23 -11.34 -14.57
CA ARG A 233 13.68 -11.92 -15.86
C ARG A 233 14.21 -10.88 -16.84
N ASN A 234 13.70 -9.64 -16.78
CA ASN A 234 14.11 -8.57 -17.67
C ASN A 234 15.18 -7.65 -17.05
N GLY A 235 15.62 -7.92 -15.81
CA GLY A 235 16.57 -7.06 -15.11
C GLY A 235 16.04 -5.64 -14.92
N GLY A 236 14.73 -5.47 -14.70
CA GLY A 236 14.07 -4.18 -14.60
C GLY A 236 12.64 -4.17 -15.17
N VAL A 237 12.09 -2.99 -15.43
CA VAL A 237 10.77 -2.80 -16.03
C VAL A 237 10.71 -3.54 -17.38
N PRO A 238 9.84 -4.56 -17.53
CA PRO A 238 9.81 -5.37 -18.75
C PRO A 238 9.42 -4.52 -19.97
N PRO A 239 9.84 -4.90 -21.19
CA PRO A 239 9.50 -4.20 -22.43
C PRO A 239 8.05 -4.49 -22.89
N TYR A 240 7.11 -4.62 -21.95
CA TYR A 240 5.69 -4.77 -22.22
C TYR A 240 5.07 -3.39 -22.37
N ALA A 241 4.42 -3.13 -23.51
CA ALA A 241 3.81 -1.83 -23.79
C ALA A 241 2.80 -1.42 -22.70
N GLU A 242 2.01 -2.37 -22.20
CA GLU A 242 1.07 -2.16 -21.09
C GLU A 242 1.78 -1.66 -19.83
N THR A 243 2.82 -2.37 -19.38
CA THR A 243 3.57 -2.03 -18.17
C THR A 243 4.34 -0.71 -18.30
N ARG A 244 4.95 -0.47 -19.46
CA ARG A 244 5.66 0.78 -19.76
C ARG A 244 4.73 1.98 -19.85
N ALA A 245 3.46 1.78 -20.19
CA ALA A 245 2.44 2.82 -20.12
C ALA A 245 1.81 2.93 -18.73
N TYR A 246 1.74 1.83 -17.97
CA TYR A 246 1.11 1.75 -16.66
C TYR A 246 1.84 2.60 -15.60
N VAL A 247 3.16 2.41 -15.46
CA VAL A 247 3.95 3.12 -14.44
C VAL A 247 3.78 4.64 -14.53
N PRO A 248 3.98 5.30 -15.67
CA PRO A 248 3.83 6.76 -15.74
C PRO A 248 2.38 7.23 -15.54
N LYS A 249 1.36 6.42 -15.84
CA LYS A 249 -0.04 6.73 -15.51
C LYS A 249 -0.28 6.77 -14.00
N VAL A 250 0.25 5.79 -13.27
CA VAL A 250 0.15 5.78 -11.80
C VAL A 250 0.91 6.96 -11.19
N MET A 251 2.08 7.32 -11.72
CA MET A 251 2.83 8.50 -11.26
C MET A 251 2.04 9.81 -11.49
N ALA A 252 1.40 9.94 -12.66
CA ALA A 252 0.54 11.09 -12.94
C ALA A 252 -0.65 11.16 -11.97
N ALA A 253 -1.29 10.02 -11.69
CA ALA A 253 -2.36 9.93 -10.70
C ALA A 253 -1.88 10.26 -9.27
N TRP A 254 -0.68 9.82 -8.90
CA TRP A 254 -0.09 10.11 -7.60
C TRP A 254 0.18 11.60 -7.40
N ASN A 255 0.61 12.32 -8.44
CA ASN A 255 0.79 13.78 -8.38
C ASN A 255 -0.50 14.53 -8.06
N VAL A 256 -1.67 14.03 -8.50
CA VAL A 256 -2.96 14.62 -8.11
C VAL A 256 -3.34 14.16 -6.69
N ALA A 257 -3.24 12.86 -6.41
CA ALA A 257 -3.62 12.28 -5.12
C ALA A 257 -2.85 12.88 -3.93
N ARG A 258 -1.55 13.14 -4.09
CA ARG A 258 -0.71 13.72 -3.03
C ARG A 258 -1.13 15.13 -2.63
N LEU A 259 -1.76 15.90 -3.53
CA LEU A 259 -2.24 17.25 -3.26
C LEU A 259 -3.56 17.24 -2.46
N MET A 260 -4.23 16.09 -2.37
CA MET A 260 -5.39 15.91 -1.49
C MET A 260 -4.98 15.67 -0.03
N CYS A 261 -3.70 15.47 0.25
CA CYS A 261 -3.20 15.29 1.60
C CYS A 261 -2.99 16.65 2.29
N ARG A 262 -3.31 16.77 3.58
CA ARG A 262 -3.04 17.98 4.38
C ARG A 262 -1.58 18.45 4.29
N THR A 263 -0.66 17.50 4.21
CA THR A 263 0.74 17.75 3.90
C THR A 263 1.10 16.87 2.71
N PRO A 264 1.37 17.44 1.53
CA PRO A 264 1.65 16.66 0.34
C PRO A 264 2.92 15.79 0.50
N PRO A 265 2.81 14.45 0.48
CA PRO A 265 3.95 13.54 0.64
C PRO A 265 4.95 13.72 -0.50
N GLN A 266 6.26 13.70 -0.23
CA GLN A 266 7.31 13.81 -1.27
C GLN A 266 7.70 12.45 -1.82
N LEU A 267 7.62 11.41 -1.00
CA LEU A 267 7.90 10.02 -1.34
C LEU A 267 6.63 9.19 -1.22
N PRO A 268 6.55 8.03 -1.91
CA PRO A 268 5.32 7.25 -1.94
C PRO A 268 5.06 6.48 -0.64
N GLY A 269 6.02 6.45 0.29
CA GLY A 269 5.86 5.93 1.64
C GLY A 269 5.61 7.01 2.70
N ASP A 270 5.65 8.30 2.35
CA ASP A 270 5.38 9.37 3.30
C ASP A 270 3.92 9.35 3.74
N GLY A 271 3.67 9.72 4.99
CA GLY A 271 2.32 9.78 5.53
C GLY A 271 1.42 10.72 4.73
N CYS A 272 0.16 10.32 4.55
CA CYS A 272 -0.88 11.16 3.97
C CYS A 272 -2.15 11.03 4.78
N VAL A 273 -2.66 12.16 5.25
CA VAL A 273 -4.03 12.29 5.77
C VAL A 273 -4.79 13.12 4.75
N PHE A 274 -5.81 12.54 4.13
CA PHE A 274 -6.65 13.28 3.18
C PHE A 274 -7.30 14.48 3.89
N ASP A 275 -7.27 15.64 3.25
CA ASP A 275 -7.93 16.83 3.74
C ASP A 275 -9.45 16.63 3.69
N PRO A 276 -10.16 16.64 4.83
CA PRO A 276 -11.61 16.45 4.85
C PRO A 276 -12.35 17.49 4.00
N SER A 277 -11.84 18.72 3.90
CA SER A 277 -12.44 19.76 3.04
C SER A 277 -12.41 19.38 1.56
N LEU A 278 -11.43 18.58 1.15
CA LEU A 278 -11.31 18.07 -0.20
C LEU A 278 -12.05 16.75 -0.40
N VAL A 279 -12.54 16.08 0.64
CA VAL A 279 -13.24 14.78 0.50
C VAL A 279 -14.75 14.93 0.66
N ASP A 280 -15.20 15.83 1.54
CA ASP A 280 -16.60 15.97 1.97
C ASP A 280 -17.42 17.02 1.16
N SER A 281 -16.88 17.54 0.05
CA SER A 281 -17.55 18.53 -0.82
C SER A 281 -18.65 17.95 -1.71
#